data_AF-A0A7C5AHQ9-F1
#
_entry.id   AF-A0A7C5AHQ9-F1
#
_cell.length_a   1.000
_cell.length_b   1.000
_cell.length_c   1.000
_cell.angle_alpha   90.00
_cell.angle_beta   90.00
_cell.angle_gamma   90.00
#
_symmetry.space_group_name_H-M   'P 1'
#
loop_
_entity.id
_entity.type
_entity.pdbx_description
1 polymer ?
#
loop_
_entity_poly.entity_id
_entity_poly.type
_entity_poly.pdbx_seq_one_letter_code
_entity_poly.pdbx_strand_id
1 'polypeptide(L)' 'AAGGEAAVAFAMRPVSVEQVMAVADAGLVMPPKSTWFDPKLRSGLLIHTLS' A
#
# COMPACT_ATOMS: atom_id res chain seq x y z
N ALA A 1 8.41 2.91 -24.34
CA ALA A 1 8.44 2.42 -22.95
C ALA A 1 9.60 1.45 -22.84
N ALA A 2 10.63 1.76 -22.05
CA ALA A 2 11.73 0.84 -21.81
C ALA A 2 11.21 -0.29 -20.90
N GLY A 3 10.79 -1.40 -21.52
CA GLY A 3 10.39 -2.60 -20.79
C GLY A 3 11.61 -3.16 -20.08
N GLY A 4 11.56 -3.25 -18.75
CA GLY A 4 12.61 -3.91 -17.98
C GLY A 4 12.78 -5.34 -18.48
N GLU A 5 14.04 -5.77 -18.65
CA GLU A 5 14.43 -7.11 -19.10
C GLU A 5 14.05 -8.17 -18.03
N ALA A 6 12.76 -8.47 -17.92
CA ALA A 6 12.25 -9.50 -17.03
C ALA A 6 11.71 -10.67 -17.85
N ALA A 7 12.12 -11.89 -17.49
CA ALA A 7 11.63 -13.12 -18.12
C ALA A 7 10.17 -13.44 -17.75
N VAL A 8 9.69 -12.97 -16.60
CA VAL A 8 8.36 -13.26 -16.06
C VAL A 8 7.82 -12.06 -15.27
N ALA A 9 6.49 -11.89 -15.25
CA ALA A 9 5.77 -10.97 -14.38
C ALA A 9 4.59 -11.65 -13.70
N PHE A 10 4.30 -11.25 -12.45
CA PHE A 10 3.16 -11.74 -11.67
C PHE A 10 2.14 -10.62 -11.48
N ALA A 11 0.88 -10.90 -11.80
CA ALA A 11 -0.25 -10.02 -11.49
C ALA A 11 -0.96 -10.53 -10.24
N MET A 12 -1.18 -9.65 -9.27
CA MET A 12 -1.89 -9.94 -8.03
C MET A 12 -3.25 -9.25 -8.02
N ARG A 13 -4.24 -9.86 -7.38
CA ARG A 13 -5.54 -9.22 -7.16
C ARG A 13 -5.35 -8.00 -6.26
N PRO A 14 -5.95 -6.83 -6.58
CA PRO A 14 -5.89 -5.68 -5.69
C PRO A 14 -6.55 -6.02 -4.35
N VAL A 15 -5.98 -5.49 -3.27
CA VAL A 15 -6.60 -5.56 -1.95
C VAL A 15 -7.65 -4.45 -1.80
N SER A 16 -8.75 -4.75 -1.10
CA SER A 16 -9.74 -3.73 -0.76
C SER A 16 -9.29 -2.92 0.46
N VAL A 17 -9.92 -1.75 0.66
CA VAL A 17 -9.65 -0.92 1.84
C VAL A 17 -10.01 -1.68 3.13
N GLU A 18 -11.12 -2.41 3.13
CA GLU A 18 -11.58 -3.20 4.26
C GLU A 18 -10.56 -4.26 4.68
N GLN A 19 -9.91 -4.91 3.71
CA GLN A 19 -8.84 -5.88 3.99
C GLN A 19 -7.62 -5.21 4.62
N VAL A 20 -7.24 -4.02 4.14
CA VAL A 20 -6.13 -3.26 4.72
C VAL A 20 -6.45 -2.87 6.17
N MET A 21 -7.67 -2.42 6.45
CA MET A 21 -8.12 -2.08 7.80
C MET A 21 -8.11 -3.30 8.71
N ALA A 22 -8.65 -4.44 8.27
CA ALA A 22 -8.68 -5.66 9.07
C ALA A 22 -7.27 -6.17 9.46
N VAL A 23 -6.28 -6.05 8.56
CA VAL A 23 -4.88 -6.41 8.85
C VAL A 23 -4.29 -5.47 9.92
N ALA A 24 -4.58 -4.16 9.83
CA ALA A 24 -4.11 -3.18 10.80
C ALA A 24 -4.77 -3.37 12.17
N ASP A 25 -6.08 -3.61 12.22
CA ASP A 25 -6.84 -3.88 13.45
C ASP A 25 -6.35 -5.15 14.17
N ALA A 26 -5.82 -6.11 13.40
CA ALA A 26 -5.18 -7.31 13.93
C ALA A 26 -3.73 -7.08 14.44
N GLY A 27 -3.21 -5.86 14.35
CA GLY A 27 -1.82 -5.53 14.73
C GLY A 27 -0.77 -6.11 13.77
N LEU A 28 -1.16 -6.46 12.54
CA LEU A 28 -0.30 -7.04 11.52
C LEU A 28 0.12 -5.99 10.49
N VAL A 29 1.08 -6.37 9.63
CA VAL A 29 1.60 -5.52 8.56
C VAL A 29 1.37 -6.16 7.20
N MET A 30 1.03 -5.35 6.20
CA MET A 30 0.96 -5.80 4.81
C MET A 30 2.35 -6.23 4.32
N PRO A 31 2.45 -7.28 3.47
CA PRO A 31 3.70 -7.62 2.82
C PRO A 31 4.30 -6.44 2.04
N PRO A 32 5.64 -6.34 1.95
CA PRO A 32 6.27 -5.24 1.23
C PRO A 32 5.83 -5.24 -0.24
N LYS A 33 5.43 -4.07 -0.74
CA LYS A 33 5.01 -3.82 -2.13
C LYS A 33 3.74 -4.55 -2.58
N SER A 34 2.94 -5.10 -1.66
CA SER A 34 1.65 -5.72 -2.01
C SER A 34 0.49 -4.72 -2.14
N THR A 35 0.71 -3.44 -1.83
CA THR A 35 -0.31 -2.38 -1.89
C THR A 35 0.24 -1.09 -2.54
N TRP A 36 -0.64 -0.37 -3.26
CA TRP A 36 -0.34 0.93 -3.87
C TRP A 36 -1.47 1.92 -3.54
N PHE A 37 -1.14 2.99 -2.83
CA PHE A 37 -2.04 4.14 -2.61
C PHE A 37 -1.81 5.21 -3.67
N ASP A 38 -2.90 5.75 -4.21
CA ASP A 38 -2.87 6.92 -5.10
C ASP A 38 -3.92 7.96 -4.65
N PRO A 39 -3.51 9.21 -4.34
CA PRO A 39 -2.13 9.69 -4.31
C PRO A 39 -1.30 9.00 -3.21
N LYS A 40 0.02 8.95 -3.41
CA LYS A 40 0.94 8.50 -2.36
C LYS A 40 0.71 9.31 -1.09
N LEU A 41 0.76 8.62 0.06
CA LEU A 41 0.76 9.27 1.35
C LEU A 41 1.87 10.32 1.38
N ARG A 42 1.50 11.58 1.60
CA ARG A 42 2.46 12.68 1.69
C ARG A 42 3.32 12.47 2.92
N SER A 43 4.62 12.25 2.72
CA SER A 43 5.60 12.28 3.80
C SER A 43 5.64 13.67 4.44
N GLY A 44 5.74 13.75 5.76
CA GLY A 44 5.80 15.03 6.49
C GLY A 44 4.45 15.66 6.85
N LEU A 45 3.35 14.90 6.78
CA LEU A 45 2.06 15.35 7.31
C LEU A 45 2.12 15.36 8.86
N LEU A 46 2.12 16.55 9.46
CA LEU A 46 1.97 16.72 10.91
C LEU A 46 0.48 16.80 11.25
N ILE A 47 -0.03 15.85 12.03
CA ILE A 47 -1.39 15.91 12.58
C ILE A 47 -1.28 16.47 14.00
N HIS A 48 -1.72 17.72 14.20
CA HIS A 48 -1.93 18.30 15.53
C HIS A 48 -3.42 18.35 15.81
N THR A 49 -3.89 17.46 16.68
CA THR A 49 -5.28 17.48 17.14
C THR A 49 -5.46 18.67 18.08
N LEU A 50 -6.19 19.70 17.62
CA LEU A 50 -6.64 20.77 18.51
C LEU A 50 -7.82 20.23 19.31
N SER A 51 -7.55 19.88 20.57
CA SER A 51 -8.57 19.57 21.57
C SER A 51 -9.12 20.84 22.19
#